data_AF-A0A7S2HPI5-F1
#
_entry.id   AF-A0A7S2HPI5-F1
#
_cell.length_a   1.000
_cell.length_b   1.000
_cell.length_c   1.000
_cell.angle_alpha   90.00
_cell.angle_beta   90.00
_cell.angle_gamma   90.00
#
_symmetry.space_group_name_H-M   'P 1'
#
loop_
_entity.id
_entity.type
_entity.pdbx_description
1 polymer ?
#
loop_
_entity_poly.entity_id
_entity_poly.type
_entity_poly.pdbx_seq_one_letter_code
_entity_poly.pdbx_strand_id
1 'polypeptide(L)'
;MMEEEGFVDDTEDPLAKAGSYITELNKLTGLPLPSDVIMFCVPVCGPYQSLQRYKYKVKLTPGSTKKGRAGKQALDVFTRMKECSPRERDLIKFVSDNELVQTIIGEVKVSTPGLHAAFNAKRSTKKAGKNKSQ
;
A
#
# COMPACT_ATOMS: atom_id res chain seq x y z
N MET A 1 23.65 -34.98 -32.99
CA MET A 1 22.21 -34.73 -33.20
C MET A 1 22.02 -33.26 -32.91
N MET A 2 21.48 -32.52 -33.89
CA MET A 2 21.47 -31.06 -33.98
C MET A 2 20.84 -30.39 -32.75
N GLU A 3 21.40 -29.23 -32.41
CA GLU A 3 20.88 -28.22 -31.51
C GLU A 3 19.54 -27.71 -32.07
N GLU A 4 18.43 -27.92 -31.34
CA GLU A 4 17.20 -27.14 -31.57
C GLU A 4 17.35 -25.80 -30.86
N GLU A 5 17.93 -24.83 -31.56
CA GLU A 5 17.72 -23.43 -31.22
C GLU A 5 16.26 -23.08 -31.47
N GLY A 6 15.51 -22.90 -30.39
CA GLY A 6 14.15 -22.37 -30.44
C GLY A 6 14.15 -20.98 -31.05
N PHE A 7 13.71 -20.90 -32.31
CA PHE A 7 13.36 -19.66 -33.00
C PHE A 7 12.27 -18.94 -32.21
N VAL A 8 12.62 -17.86 -31.52
CA VAL A 8 11.65 -16.93 -30.95
C VAL A 8 11.11 -16.12 -32.12
N ASP A 9 9.84 -16.34 -32.46
CA ASP A 9 9.12 -15.58 -33.48
C ASP A 9 9.03 -14.11 -33.05
N ASP A 10 9.93 -13.28 -33.55
CA ASP A 10 9.99 -11.82 -33.30
C ASP A 10 8.95 -11.03 -34.13
N THR A 11 7.92 -11.71 -34.66
CA THR A 11 6.90 -11.17 -35.56
C THR A 11 5.60 -10.72 -34.89
N GLU A 12 5.60 -10.49 -33.57
CA GLU A 12 4.45 -9.88 -32.90
C GLU A 12 4.29 -8.40 -33.34
N ASP A 13 3.14 -8.09 -33.96
CA ASP A 13 2.75 -6.73 -34.38
C ASP A 13 2.96 -5.72 -33.21
N PRO A 14 3.76 -4.66 -33.40
CA PRO A 14 4.00 -3.64 -32.36
C PRO A 14 2.72 -3.04 -31.76
N LEU A 15 1.64 -2.96 -32.53
CA LEU A 15 0.34 -2.47 -32.08
C LEU A 15 -0.36 -3.49 -31.17
N ALA A 16 -0.26 -4.78 -31.48
CA ALA A 16 -0.76 -5.86 -30.63
C ALA A 16 0.00 -5.91 -29.29
N LYS A 17 1.33 -5.70 -29.33
CA LYS A 17 2.19 -5.61 -28.14
C LYS A 17 1.85 -4.40 -27.27
N ALA A 18 1.59 -3.24 -27.88
CA ALA A 18 1.15 -2.04 -27.17
C ALA A 18 -0.23 -2.23 -26.49
N GLY A 19 -1.18 -2.86 -27.18
CA GLY A 19 -2.50 -3.20 -26.62
C GLY A 19 -2.42 -4.17 -25.43
N SER A 20 -1.54 -5.16 -25.52
CA SER A 20 -1.25 -6.10 -24.43
C SER A 20 -0.70 -5.38 -23.20
N TYR A 21 0.29 -4.50 -23.37
CA TYR A 21 0.89 -3.75 -22.26
C TYR A 21 -0.10 -2.82 -21.54
N ILE A 22 -0.98 -2.14 -22.29
CA ILE A 22 -2.01 -1.27 -21.71
C ILE A 22 -2.98 -2.09 -20.85
N THR A 23 -3.36 -3.28 -21.31
CA THR A 23 -4.20 -4.21 -20.54
C THR A 23 -3.56 -4.60 -19.22
N GLU A 24 -2.26 -4.91 -19.21
CA GLU A 24 -1.51 -5.22 -17.99
C GLU A 24 -1.44 -4.01 -17.04
N LEU A 25 -1.20 -2.81 -17.57
CA LEU A 25 -1.19 -1.58 -16.75
C LEU A 25 -2.55 -1.29 -16.12
N ASN A 26 -3.66 -1.58 -16.80
CA ASN A 26 -5.00 -1.38 -16.27
C ASN A 26 -5.32 -2.28 -15.07
N LYS A 27 -4.55 -3.34 -14.82
CA LYS A 27 -4.66 -4.16 -13.60
C LYS A 27 -4.16 -3.41 -12.35
N LEU A 28 -3.33 -2.38 -12.53
CA LEU A 28 -2.89 -1.52 -11.44
C LEU A 28 -3.90 -0.40 -11.23
N THR A 29 -4.70 -0.51 -10.17
CA THR A 29 -5.71 0.50 -9.82
C THR A 29 -5.69 0.86 -8.35
N GLY A 30 -5.83 2.15 -8.05
CA GLY A 30 -6.11 2.65 -6.70
C GLY A 30 -7.60 2.71 -6.36
N LEU A 31 -8.45 2.31 -7.31
CA LEU A 31 -9.90 2.36 -7.28
C LEU A 31 -10.49 1.01 -7.71
N PRO A 32 -10.25 -0.07 -6.93
CA PRO A 32 -10.83 -1.36 -7.25
C PRO A 32 -12.36 -1.28 -7.19
N LEU A 33 -13.02 -1.87 -8.18
CA LEU A 33 -14.47 -2.07 -8.19
C LEU A 33 -14.84 -3.21 -7.22
N PRO A 34 -16.08 -3.24 -6.70
CA PRO A 34 -16.53 -4.33 -5.83
C PRO A 34 -16.48 -5.73 -6.48
N SER A 35 -16.50 -5.78 -7.81
CA SER A 35 -16.36 -7.01 -8.60
C SER A 35 -14.92 -7.47 -8.78
N ASP A 36 -13.93 -6.62 -8.48
CA ASP A 36 -12.52 -6.91 -8.74
C ASP A 36 -11.94 -7.85 -7.68
N VAL A 37 -11.05 -8.76 -8.11
CA VAL A 37 -10.30 -9.64 -7.21
C VAL A 37 -8.93 -9.05 -6.96
N ILE A 38 -8.69 -8.60 -5.73
CA ILE A 38 -7.40 -8.00 -5.34
C ILE A 38 -6.39 -9.11 -5.04
N MET A 39 -5.30 -9.10 -5.80
CA MET A 39 -4.22 -10.09 -5.68
C MET A 39 -3.07 -9.60 -4.79
N PHE A 40 -2.66 -8.34 -4.96
CA PHE A 40 -1.51 -7.75 -4.27
C PHE A 40 -1.77 -6.27 -3.93
N CYS A 41 -1.03 -5.74 -2.96
CA CYS A 41 -1.02 -4.33 -2.62
C CYS A 41 0.38 -3.75 -2.85
N VAL A 42 0.46 -2.63 -3.55
CA VAL A 42 1.71 -1.91 -3.81
C VAL A 42 1.65 -0.55 -3.12
N PRO A 43 2.58 -0.22 -2.21
CA PRO A 43 2.61 1.09 -1.57
C PRO A 43 3.10 2.16 -2.56
N VAL A 44 2.37 3.27 -2.64
CA VAL A 44 2.70 4.41 -3.51
C VAL A 44 2.74 5.71 -2.72
N CYS A 45 3.60 6.65 -3.13
CA CYS A 45 3.66 8.00 -2.59
C CYS A 45 3.56 8.99 -3.74
N GLY A 46 2.70 9.99 -3.60
CA GLY A 46 2.48 11.00 -4.62
C GLY A 46 1.72 12.21 -4.11
N PRO A 47 1.48 13.21 -4.97
CA PRO A 47 0.70 14.39 -4.62
C PRO A 47 -0.68 14.01 -4.07
N TYR A 48 -1.08 14.60 -2.95
CA TYR A 48 -2.34 14.24 -2.29
C TYR A 48 -3.57 14.46 -3.18
N GLN A 49 -3.52 15.43 -4.09
CA GLN A 49 -4.58 15.73 -5.06
C GLN A 49 -4.81 14.54 -6.01
N SER A 50 -3.75 13.92 -6.51
CA SER A 50 -3.83 12.77 -7.43
C SER A 50 -4.39 11.51 -6.75
N LEU A 51 -4.18 11.38 -5.43
CA LEU A 51 -4.61 10.24 -4.64
C LEU A 51 -5.98 10.46 -3.96
N GLN A 52 -6.70 11.52 -4.29
CA GLN A 52 -7.96 11.85 -3.60
C GLN A 52 -9.04 10.78 -3.72
N ARG A 53 -9.06 10.04 -4.81
CA ARG A 53 -10.09 9.01 -5.00
C ARG A 53 -9.75 7.70 -4.28
N TYR A 54 -8.49 7.50 -3.88
CA TYR A 54 -8.03 6.24 -3.31
C TYR A 54 -8.73 5.96 -1.98
N LYS A 55 -9.18 4.71 -1.83
CA LYS A 55 -9.80 4.19 -0.60
C LYS A 55 -8.82 4.24 0.58
N TYR A 56 -7.59 3.78 0.37
CA TYR A 56 -6.53 3.72 1.38
C TYR A 56 -5.51 4.83 1.17
N LYS A 57 -5.64 5.93 1.93
CA LYS A 57 -4.72 7.08 1.82
C LYS A 57 -4.49 7.78 3.15
N VAL A 58 -3.29 8.33 3.31
CA VAL A 58 -2.94 9.21 4.43
C VAL A 58 -2.25 10.47 3.91
N LYS A 59 -2.40 11.58 4.64
CA LYS A 59 -1.62 12.78 4.35
C LYS A 59 -0.28 12.69 5.06
N LEU A 60 0.80 12.72 4.29
CA LEU A 60 2.15 12.85 4.82
C LEU A 60 2.53 14.33 4.81
N THR A 61 2.97 14.84 5.96
CA THR A 61 3.55 16.18 6.08
C THR A 61 4.99 16.04 6.57
N PRO A 62 5.95 16.87 6.14
CA PRO A 62 7.29 16.87 6.73
C PRO A 62 7.23 16.91 8.27
N GLY A 63 8.08 16.12 8.93
CA GLY A 63 8.07 15.97 10.38
C GLY A 63 9.26 15.14 10.87
N SER A 64 9.20 14.61 12.08
CA SER A 64 10.32 13.90 12.72
C SER A 64 10.13 12.38 12.84
N THR A 65 9.07 11.80 12.25
CA THR A 65 8.86 10.34 12.33
C THR A 65 9.60 9.66 11.20
N LYS A 66 10.47 8.72 11.56
CA LYS A 66 11.17 7.84 10.61
C LYS A 66 10.20 7.10 9.70
N LYS A 67 10.59 6.95 8.43
CA LYS A 67 9.82 6.32 7.35
C LYS A 67 9.15 5.00 7.75
N GLY A 68 9.91 4.05 8.29
CA GLY A 68 9.37 2.73 8.66
C GLY A 68 8.28 2.81 9.73
N ARG A 69 8.42 3.72 10.70
CA ARG A 69 7.40 3.93 11.73
C ARG A 69 6.17 4.63 11.16
N ALA A 70 6.36 5.61 10.28
CA ALA A 70 5.27 6.28 9.58
C ALA A 70 4.48 5.30 8.69
N GLY A 71 5.16 4.43 7.94
CA GLY A 71 4.54 3.39 7.12
C GLY A 71 3.69 2.43 7.94
N LYS A 72 4.24 1.88 9.03
CA LYS A 72 3.49 1.01 9.96
C LYS A 72 2.28 1.71 10.57
N GLN A 73 2.39 3.00 10.88
CA GLN A 73 1.27 3.79 11.34
C GLN A 73 0.18 3.90 10.27
N ALA A 74 0.54 4.16 9.02
CA ALA A 74 -0.42 4.23 7.92
C ALA A 74 -1.15 2.89 7.70
N LEU A 75 -0.44 1.77 7.67
CA LEU A 75 -1.07 0.45 7.51
C LEU A 75 -2.02 0.09 8.67
N ASP A 76 -1.65 0.44 9.91
CA ASP A 76 -2.53 0.22 11.07
C ASP A 76 -3.81 1.06 10.99
N VAL A 77 -3.75 2.25 10.40
CA VAL A 77 -4.97 3.03 10.12
C VAL A 77 -5.83 2.31 9.10
N PHE A 78 -5.24 1.86 8.00
CA PHE A 78 -5.95 1.21 6.91
C PHE A 78 -6.69 -0.06 7.34
N THR A 79 -6.02 -0.91 8.12
CA THR A 79 -6.61 -2.15 8.65
C THR A 79 -7.72 -1.90 9.68
N ARG A 80 -7.80 -0.72 10.29
CA ARG A 80 -8.86 -0.35 11.25
C ARG A 80 -10.07 0.31 10.60
N MET A 81 -9.99 0.67 9.32
CA MET A 81 -11.13 1.28 8.62
C MET A 81 -12.28 0.27 8.49
N LYS A 82 -13.51 0.74 8.69
CA LYS A 82 -14.72 -0.12 8.68
C LYS A 82 -14.92 -0.83 7.34
N GLU A 83 -14.51 -0.17 6.26
CA GLU A 83 -14.65 -0.64 4.88
C GLU A 83 -13.52 -1.60 4.47
N CYS A 84 -12.59 -1.95 5.37
CA CYS A 84 -11.50 -2.87 5.08
C CYS A 84 -11.96 -4.33 5.25
N SER A 85 -12.14 -4.99 4.11
CA SER A 85 -12.47 -6.41 4.06
C SER A 85 -11.36 -7.28 4.67
N PRO A 86 -11.67 -8.52 5.10
CA PRO A 86 -10.65 -9.45 5.58
C PRO A 86 -9.52 -9.69 4.57
N ARG A 87 -9.87 -9.85 3.29
CA ARG A 87 -8.89 -10.06 2.21
C ARG A 87 -7.96 -8.86 2.04
N GLU A 88 -8.49 -7.64 1.98
CA GLU A 88 -7.67 -6.43 1.89
C GLU A 88 -6.74 -6.29 3.09
N ARG A 89 -7.23 -6.62 4.29
CA ARG A 89 -6.44 -6.56 5.53
C ARG A 89 -5.21 -7.46 5.49
N ASP A 90 -5.34 -8.65 4.94
CA ASP A 90 -4.24 -9.59 4.80
C ASP A 90 -3.22 -9.06 3.78
N LEU A 91 -3.69 -8.62 2.61
CA LEU A 91 -2.83 -8.06 1.56
C LEU A 91 -2.07 -6.81 2.02
N ILE A 92 -2.72 -5.92 2.78
CA ILE A 92 -2.09 -4.73 3.37
C ILE A 92 -0.97 -5.13 4.34
N LYS A 93 -1.12 -6.23 5.08
CA LYS A 93 -0.09 -6.74 6.00
C LYS A 93 1.04 -7.50 5.29
N PHE A 94 0.82 -7.96 4.07
CA PHE A 94 1.86 -8.61 3.25
C PHE A 94 2.88 -7.63 2.69
N VAL A 95 2.57 -6.32 2.66
CA VAL A 95 3.52 -5.29 2.25
C VAL A 95 4.73 -5.29 3.19
N SER A 96 5.92 -5.42 2.63
CA SER A 96 7.15 -5.55 3.41
C SER A 96 7.57 -4.21 4.04
N ASP A 97 8.28 -4.29 5.16
CA ASP A 97 8.85 -3.09 5.80
C ASP A 97 9.81 -2.33 4.87
N ASN A 98 10.50 -3.05 3.98
CA ASN A 98 11.43 -2.47 3.01
C ASN A 98 10.68 -1.61 1.99
N GLU A 99 9.61 -2.14 1.39
CA GLU A 99 8.78 -1.41 0.43
C GLU A 99 8.20 -0.14 1.06
N LEU A 100 7.66 -0.22 2.28
CA LEU A 100 7.13 0.95 2.98
C LEU A 100 8.17 2.06 3.18
N VAL A 101 9.41 1.68 3.52
CA VAL A 101 10.50 2.62 3.74
C VAL A 101 10.93 3.27 2.42
N GLN A 102 10.96 2.51 1.32
CA GLN A 102 11.32 3.03 0.00
C GLN A 102 10.24 3.95 -0.57
N THR A 103 8.96 3.68 -0.27
CA THR A 103 7.84 4.52 -0.72
C THR A 103 7.82 5.90 -0.05
N ILE A 104 8.19 6.02 1.24
CA ILE A 104 8.06 7.27 1.99
C ILE A 104 9.28 8.18 1.78
N ILE A 105 9.03 9.45 1.47
CA ILE A 105 10.05 10.46 1.22
C ILE A 105 10.33 11.25 2.50
N GLY A 106 11.60 11.28 2.94
CA GLY A 106 12.03 12.03 4.13
C GLY A 106 11.45 11.53 5.46
N GLU A 107 11.66 12.32 6.52
CA GLU A 107 10.96 12.15 7.79
C GLU A 107 9.62 12.89 7.73
N VAL A 108 8.56 12.21 8.15
CA VAL A 108 7.19 12.67 7.94
C VAL A 108 6.37 12.53 9.20
N LYS A 109 5.21 13.16 9.23
CA LYS A 109 4.15 12.97 10.19
C LYS A 109 2.92 12.50 9.42
N VAL A 110 2.33 11.40 9.89
CA VAL A 110 1.11 10.84 9.30
C VAL A 110 -0.10 11.56 9.88
N SER A 111 -0.98 12.03 8.99
CA SER A 111 -2.24 12.69 9.36
C SER A 111 -3.39 12.04 8.59
N THR A 112 -4.48 11.69 9.29
CA THR A 112 -5.75 11.27 8.67
C THR A 112 -6.94 11.87 9.43
N PRO A 113 -8.08 12.09 8.77
CA PRO A 113 -9.34 12.29 9.47
C PRO A 113 -9.62 11.07 10.36
N GLY A 114 -9.84 11.27 11.66
CA GLY A 114 -10.10 10.18 12.62
C GLY A 114 -8.88 9.54 13.29
N LEU A 115 -7.65 9.96 12.96
CA LEU A 115 -6.40 9.39 13.48
C LEU A 115 -6.22 9.54 15.01
N HIS A 116 -6.74 10.62 15.58
CA HIS A 116 -6.59 10.93 17.01
C HIS A 116 -7.25 9.88 17.92
N ALA A 117 -8.35 9.27 17.47
CA ALA A 117 -9.04 8.22 18.23
C ALA A 117 -8.23 6.90 18.27
N ALA A 118 -7.62 6.52 17.15
CA ALA A 118 -6.83 5.29 17.07
C ALA A 118 -5.51 5.36 17.86
N PHE A 119 -4.85 6.54 17.90
CA PHE A 119 -3.64 6.73 18.69
C PHE A 119 -3.90 6.74 20.21
N ASN A 120 -5.00 7.33 20.67
CA ASN A 120 -5.33 7.36 22.09
C ASN A 120 -5.62 5.95 22.66
N ALA A 121 -6.24 5.07 21.88
CA ALA A 121 -6.50 3.68 22.28
C ALA A 121 -5.21 2.83 22.46
N LYS A 122 -4.13 3.11 21.70
CA LYS A 122 -2.82 2.46 21.89
C LYS A 122 -2.03 3.06 23.06
N ARG A 123 -2.25 4.33 23.39
CA ARG A 123 -1.60 5.00 24.54
C ARG A 123 -2.18 4.54 25.88
N SER A 124 -3.49 4.29 25.95
CA SER A 124 -4.15 3.78 27.17
C SER A 124 -3.76 2.33 27.50
N THR A 125 -3.68 1.45 26.50
CA THR A 125 -3.28 0.03 26.68
C THR A 125 -1.81 -0.13 27.10
N LYS A 126 -0.90 0.69 26.57
CA LYS A 126 0.51 0.70 26.98
C LYS A 126 0.73 1.22 28.41
N LYS A 127 -0.18 2.06 28.93
CA LYS A 127 -0.16 2.55 30.32
C LYS A 127 -0.68 1.48 31.29
N ALA A 128 -1.70 0.71 30.89
CA ALA A 128 -2.25 -0.38 31.71
C ALA A 128 -1.28 -1.56 31.90
N GLY A 129 -0.45 -1.88 30.90
CA GLY A 129 0.58 -2.93 31.02
C GLY A 129 1.77 -2.57 31.93
N LYS A 130 1.99 -1.27 32.20
CA LYS A 130 3.09 -0.81 33.06
C LYS A 130 2.76 -0.85 34.57
N ASN A 131 1.49 -1.01 34.92
CA ASN A 131 0.99 -1.04 36.30
C ASN A 131 0.67 -2.46 36.81
N LYS A 132 1.04 -3.52 36.09
CA LYS A 132 0.79 -4.92 36.48
C LYS A 132 2.07 -5.72 36.83
N SER A 133 3.20 -5.05 37.04
CA SER A 133 4.43 -5.67 37.54
C SER A 133 4.94 -4.95 38.79
N GLN A 134 4.15 -4.97 39.85
CA GLN A 134 4.59 -4.90 41.24
C GLN A 134 3.63 -5.74 42.07
#